data_AF-A0A965RUG3-F1
#
_entry.id   AF-A0A965RUG3-F1
#
_cell.length_a   1.000
_cell.length_b   1.000
_cell.length_c   1.000
_cell.angle_alpha   90.00
_cell.angle_beta   90.00
_cell.angle_gamma   90.00
#
_symmetry.space_group_name_H-M   'P 1'
#
loop_
_entity.id
_entity.type
_entity.pdbx_description
1 polymer ?
#
loop_
_entity_poly.entity_id
_entity_poly.type
_entity_poly.pdbx_seq_one_letter_code
_entity_poly.pdbx_strand_id
1 'polypeptide(L)'
;MIDLFLLVGIQWLTLKSFCLICILTYLANLAHLGANFRQTQLQHKTHLLQNLFWGNRPWSLRQFSSSRFLIALITVAAFSGLLLFLPSWIELKNGQAGQAKEAASDFLAQWSQLPVQELSMGPEDSTYGNPEAKVKIVVFSDFQCPFCKKTAFSLHTLLPSFKNEIWVAFKNFPLDPACNALVQHKMHPYACSLARLSVCANKKGKFWGYHDQVFMHIDEGDLEGGWDVIRKKLSSVFTSSEIDECLRNPESLSLVQKDIDLGIQLGIQGTPAVFINGKLMSVPLDMDLLKKIISIENHQK
;
A
#
# COMPACT_ATOMS: atom_id res chain seq x y z
N MET A 1 -32.29 -6.13 21.42
CA MET A 1 -31.04 -5.34 21.54
C MET A 1 -29.80 -6.22 21.57
N ILE A 2 -29.83 -7.38 22.24
CA ILE A 2 -28.70 -8.33 22.33
C ILE A 2 -28.20 -8.79 20.95
N ASP A 3 -29.09 -9.06 19.99
CA ASP A 3 -28.71 -9.50 18.64
C ASP A 3 -27.92 -8.46 17.82
N LEU A 4 -28.18 -7.17 18.02
CA LEU A 4 -27.50 -6.11 17.29
C LEU A 4 -26.03 -6.00 17.73
N PHE A 5 -25.77 -6.10 19.05
CA PHE A 5 -24.42 -6.07 19.58
C PHE A 5 -23.62 -7.33 19.22
N LEU A 6 -24.27 -8.50 19.19
CA LEU A 6 -23.64 -9.74 18.72
C LEU A 6 -23.26 -9.67 17.24
N LEU A 7 -24.16 -9.20 16.37
CA LEU A 7 -23.87 -9.08 14.94
C LEU A 7 -22.84 -8.00 14.62
N VAL A 8 -22.90 -6.84 15.26
CA VAL A 8 -21.88 -5.80 15.12
C VAL A 8 -20.54 -6.30 15.66
N GLY A 9 -20.54 -7.04 16.77
CA GLY A 9 -19.36 -7.69 17.32
C GLY A 9 -18.74 -8.69 16.35
N ILE A 10 -19.54 -9.57 15.73
CA ILE A 10 -19.06 -10.53 14.74
C ILE A 10 -18.53 -9.80 13.50
N GLN A 11 -19.27 -8.84 12.93
CA GLN A 11 -18.83 -8.09 11.74
C GLN A 11 -17.51 -7.34 11.99
N TRP A 12 -17.35 -6.74 13.16
CA TRP A 12 -16.14 -6.01 13.54
C TRP A 12 -14.96 -6.93 13.84
N LEU A 13 -15.17 -7.97 14.65
CA LEU A 13 -14.09 -8.81 15.17
C LEU A 13 -13.65 -9.91 14.21
N THR A 14 -14.54 -10.39 13.34
CA THR A 14 -14.23 -11.51 12.42
C THR A 14 -14.13 -11.10 10.96
N LEU A 15 -15.00 -10.22 10.45
CA LEU A 15 -15.08 -9.94 9.00
C LEU A 15 -14.41 -8.63 8.56
N LYS A 16 -14.07 -7.73 9.51
CA LYS A 16 -13.52 -6.38 9.26
C LYS A 16 -14.25 -5.59 8.14
N SER A 17 -15.53 -5.89 7.92
CA SER A 17 -16.32 -5.36 6.80
C SER A 17 -17.72 -5.02 7.28
N PHE A 18 -18.21 -3.83 6.94
CA PHE A 18 -19.54 -3.37 7.37
C PHE A 18 -20.60 -3.76 6.34
N CYS A 19 -21.60 -4.55 6.78
CA CYS A 19 -22.77 -4.83 5.96
C CYS A 19 -23.73 -3.62 6.00
N LEU A 20 -23.59 -2.69 5.05
CA LEU A 20 -24.45 -1.51 4.92
C LEU A 20 -25.95 -1.85 4.87
N ILE A 21 -26.31 -2.95 4.19
CA ILE A 21 -27.69 -3.45 4.07
C ILE A 21 -28.25 -3.86 5.43
N CYS A 22 -27.44 -4.55 6.23
CA CYS A 22 -27.82 -5.01 7.55
C CYS A 22 -28.09 -3.80 8.46
N ILE A 23 -27.18 -2.83 8.46
CA ILE A 23 -27.32 -1.59 9.25
C ILE A 23 -28.60 -0.83 8.86
N LEU A 24 -28.84 -0.64 7.56
CA LEU A 24 -30.05 0.04 7.06
C LEU A 24 -31.33 -0.67 7.47
N THR A 25 -31.36 -2.01 7.37
CA THR A 25 -32.53 -2.82 7.75
C THR A 25 -32.81 -2.73 9.26
N TYR A 26 -31.75 -2.73 10.09
CA TYR A 26 -31.91 -2.55 11.54
C TYR A 26 -32.39 -1.16 11.92
N LEU A 27 -31.86 -0.11 11.27
CA LEU A 27 -32.31 1.27 11.49
C LEU A 27 -33.79 1.44 11.10
N ALA A 28 -34.22 0.85 9.99
CA ALA A 28 -35.62 0.85 9.58
C ALA A 28 -36.53 0.14 10.60
N ASN A 29 -36.10 -1.01 11.12
CA ASN A 29 -36.84 -1.76 12.16
C ASN A 29 -36.91 -0.98 13.49
N LEU A 30 -35.82 -0.34 13.92
CA LEU A 30 -35.80 0.50 15.11
C LEU A 30 -36.69 1.73 14.96
N ALA A 31 -36.69 2.38 13.79
CA ALA A 31 -37.58 3.49 13.48
C ALA A 31 -39.05 3.06 13.56
N HIS A 32 -39.38 1.88 13.03
CA HIS A 32 -40.72 1.28 13.15
C HIS A 32 -41.12 1.03 14.60
N LEU A 33 -40.21 0.46 15.40
CA LEU A 33 -40.46 0.19 16.80
C LEU A 33 -40.70 1.49 17.58
N GLY A 34 -39.87 2.52 17.35
CA GLY A 34 -40.00 3.83 17.96
C GLY A 34 -41.31 4.55 17.59
N ALA A 35 -41.70 4.51 16.30
CA ALA A 35 -42.96 5.08 15.83
C ALA A 35 -44.16 4.40 16.49
N ASN A 36 -44.13 3.07 16.62
CA ASN A 36 -45.18 2.30 17.28
C ASN A 36 -45.26 2.60 18.78
N PHE A 37 -44.11 2.68 19.46
CA PHE A 37 -44.05 2.99 20.88
C PHE A 37 -44.64 4.38 21.19
N ARG A 38 -44.31 5.39 20.37
CA ARG A 38 -44.85 6.74 20.47
C ARG A 38 -46.36 6.78 20.24
N GLN A 39 -46.86 6.02 19.27
CA GLN A 39 -48.29 5.93 18.98
C GLN A 39 -49.07 5.25 20.13
N THR A 40 -48.50 4.24 20.79
CA THR A 40 -49.13 3.57 21.94
C THR A 40 -49.16 4.44 23.19
N GLN A 41 -48.11 5.24 23.43
CA GLN A 41 -48.06 6.25 24.49
C GLN A 41 -49.18 7.30 24.33
N LEU A 42 -49.38 7.81 23.11
CA LEU A 42 -50.42 8.80 22.80
C LEU A 42 -51.86 8.27 22.95
N GLN A 43 -52.07 6.95 22.94
CA GLN A 43 -53.41 6.35 23.03
C GLN A 43 -53.76 5.79 24.41
N HIS A 44 -52.92 5.98 25.45
CA HIS A 44 -53.12 5.47 26.81
C HIS A 44 -53.50 3.97 26.88
N LYS A 45 -53.03 3.14 25.95
CA LYS A 45 -53.31 1.70 25.95
C LYS A 45 -52.23 0.95 26.73
N THR A 46 -52.63 0.35 27.86
CA THR A 46 -51.74 -0.31 28.84
C THR A 46 -51.16 -1.66 28.39
N HIS A 47 -51.60 -2.22 27.27
CA HIS A 47 -51.13 -3.53 26.76
C HIS A 47 -50.25 -3.38 25.51
N LEU A 48 -49.00 -2.94 25.71
CA LEU A 48 -48.03 -2.70 24.64
C LEU A 48 -47.69 -3.98 23.87
N LEU A 49 -47.29 -5.05 24.58
CA LEU A 49 -46.81 -6.29 23.96
C LEU A 49 -47.93 -7.08 23.26
N GLN A 50 -49.13 -7.09 23.84
CA GLN A 50 -50.28 -7.78 23.27
C GLN A 50 -50.75 -7.12 21.97
N ASN A 51 -50.73 -5.78 21.88
CA ASN A 51 -51.06 -5.05 20.65
C ASN A 51 -49.95 -5.12 19.58
N LEU A 52 -48.70 -5.37 19.96
CA LEU A 52 -47.57 -5.42 19.03
C LEU A 52 -47.54 -6.75 18.25
N PHE A 53 -47.88 -7.87 18.90
CA PHE A 53 -47.73 -9.21 18.31
C PHE A 53 -49.04 -10.01 18.15
N TRP A 54 -50.05 -9.79 18.99
CA TRP A 54 -51.24 -10.65 19.10
C TRP A 54 -52.56 -9.88 19.22
N GLY A 55 -52.63 -8.67 18.64
CA GLY A 55 -53.82 -7.85 18.68
C GLY A 55 -54.89 -8.41 17.73
N ASN A 56 -55.94 -9.03 18.27
CA ASN A 56 -57.18 -9.33 17.53
C ASN A 56 -57.86 -8.02 17.12
N ARG A 57 -57.40 -7.42 16.02
CA ARG A 57 -58.09 -6.30 15.36
C ARG A 57 -58.71 -6.81 14.06
N PRO A 58 -60.01 -6.54 13.79
CA PRO A 58 -60.62 -6.89 12.52
C PRO A 58 -59.84 -6.20 11.40
N TRP A 59 -59.41 -6.99 10.41
CA TRP A 59 -58.57 -6.52 9.31
C TRP A 59 -59.31 -5.42 8.54
N SER A 60 -58.87 -4.17 8.70
CA SER A 60 -59.53 -2.98 8.14
C SER A 60 -58.49 -2.14 7.41
N LEU A 61 -58.73 -1.85 6.13
CA LEU A 61 -57.86 -1.04 5.28
C LEU A 61 -57.62 0.38 5.83
N ARG A 62 -58.48 0.88 6.73
CA ARG A 62 -58.32 2.18 7.40
C ARG A 62 -57.27 2.19 8.52
N GLN A 63 -56.85 1.03 9.03
CA GLN A 63 -55.92 0.94 10.17
C GLN A 63 -54.45 0.97 9.77
N PHE A 64 -54.15 0.86 8.47
CA PHE A 64 -52.84 1.18 7.97
C PHE A 64 -52.65 2.70 8.00
N SER A 65 -52.05 3.19 9.09
CA SER A 65 -51.47 4.54 9.13
C SER A 65 -50.58 4.72 7.89
N SER A 66 -50.78 5.83 7.18
CA SER A 66 -50.06 6.18 5.95
C SER A 66 -48.54 5.99 6.07
N SER A 67 -47.99 6.21 7.28
CA SER A 67 -46.57 6.04 7.57
C SER A 67 -46.06 4.60 7.45
N ARG A 68 -46.86 3.57 7.83
CA ARG A 68 -46.40 2.17 7.77
C ARG A 68 -46.35 1.64 6.34
N PHE A 69 -47.30 2.03 5.49
CA PHE A 69 -47.28 1.69 4.08
C PHE A 69 -46.13 2.38 3.34
N LEU A 70 -45.86 3.65 3.64
CA LEU A 70 -44.74 4.37 3.04
C LEU A 70 -43.40 3.71 3.36
N ILE A 71 -43.18 3.26 4.60
CA ILE A 71 -41.93 2.58 4.94
C ILE A 71 -41.83 1.20 4.26
N ALA A 72 -42.93 0.44 4.20
CA ALA A 72 -42.96 -0.82 3.44
C ALA A 72 -42.65 -0.60 1.94
N LEU A 73 -43.19 0.46 1.34
CA LEU A 73 -42.91 0.83 -0.04
C LEU A 73 -41.45 1.27 -0.24
N ILE A 74 -40.90 2.08 0.68
CA ILE A 74 -39.50 2.51 0.62
C ILE A 74 -38.54 1.33 0.77
N THR A 75 -38.82 0.40 1.69
CA THR A 75 -37.98 -0.80 1.89
C THR A 75 -38.03 -1.72 0.69
N VAL A 76 -39.21 -1.97 0.12
CA VAL A 76 -39.35 -2.75 -1.13
C VAL A 76 -38.66 -2.04 -2.30
N ALA A 77 -38.77 -0.73 -2.43
CA ALA A 77 -38.11 0.06 -3.48
C ALA A 77 -36.58 0.08 -3.33
N ALA A 78 -36.06 0.19 -2.10
CA ALA A 78 -34.63 0.14 -1.83
C ALA A 78 -34.04 -1.26 -2.09
N PHE A 79 -34.75 -2.31 -1.68
CA PHE A 79 -34.31 -3.70 -1.89
C PHE A 79 -34.41 -4.10 -3.37
N SER A 80 -35.45 -3.67 -4.08
CA SER A 80 -35.58 -3.89 -5.52
C SER A 80 -34.55 -3.09 -6.31
N GLY A 81 -34.30 -1.82 -5.95
CA GLY A 81 -33.20 -1.04 -6.53
C GLY A 81 -31.87 -1.75 -6.34
N LEU A 82 -31.55 -2.19 -5.12
CA LEU A 82 -30.33 -2.95 -4.87
C LEU A 82 -30.26 -4.23 -5.70
N LEU A 83 -31.33 -5.04 -5.76
CA LEU A 83 -31.37 -6.28 -6.54
C LEU A 83 -31.21 -6.03 -8.06
N LEU A 84 -31.69 -4.89 -8.56
CA LEU A 84 -31.52 -4.51 -9.96
C LEU A 84 -30.11 -3.98 -10.26
N PHE A 85 -29.48 -3.28 -9.31
CA PHE A 85 -28.13 -2.72 -9.50
C PHE A 85 -27.00 -3.66 -9.07
N LEU A 86 -27.25 -4.67 -8.23
CA LEU A 86 -26.25 -5.63 -7.76
C LEU A 86 -25.58 -6.41 -8.91
N PRO A 87 -26.33 -6.95 -9.89
CA PRO A 87 -25.73 -7.68 -11.01
C PRO A 87 -24.78 -6.80 -11.82
N SER A 88 -25.19 -5.56 -12.14
CA SER A 88 -24.35 -4.60 -12.87
C SER A 88 -23.11 -4.19 -12.07
N TRP A 89 -23.22 -4.01 -10.74
CA TRP A 89 -22.07 -3.75 -9.87
C TRP A 89 -21.09 -4.94 -9.79
N ILE A 90 -21.61 -6.17 -9.75
CA ILE A 90 -20.81 -7.40 -9.77
C ILE A 90 -20.11 -7.54 -11.11
N GLU A 91 -20.82 -7.30 -12.22
CA GLU A 91 -20.28 -7.39 -13.58
C GLU A 91 -19.19 -6.33 -13.83
N LEU A 92 -19.39 -5.09 -13.36
CA LEU A 92 -18.36 -4.03 -13.39
C LEU A 92 -17.10 -4.44 -12.61
N LYS A 93 -17.25 -4.98 -11.39
CA LYS A 93 -16.11 -5.45 -10.60
C LYS A 93 -15.40 -6.63 -11.23
N ASN A 94 -16.15 -7.60 -11.76
CA ASN A 94 -15.59 -8.77 -12.43
C ASN A 94 -14.88 -8.38 -13.72
N GLY A 95 -15.43 -7.44 -14.49
CA GLY A 95 -14.79 -6.89 -15.68
C GLY A 95 -13.46 -6.20 -15.35
N GLN A 96 -13.44 -5.35 -14.32
CA GLN A 96 -12.20 -4.70 -13.86
C GLN A 96 -11.17 -5.71 -13.34
N ALA A 97 -11.59 -6.71 -12.57
CA ALA A 97 -10.70 -7.77 -12.08
C ALA A 97 -10.15 -8.65 -13.22
N GLY A 98 -10.99 -8.95 -14.22
CA GLY A 98 -10.60 -9.67 -15.43
C GLY A 98 -9.54 -8.91 -16.23
N GLN A 99 -9.79 -7.64 -16.51
CA GLN A 99 -8.84 -6.75 -17.20
C GLN A 99 -7.50 -6.64 -16.46
N ALA A 100 -7.52 -6.48 -15.13
CA ALA A 100 -6.29 -6.41 -14.34
C ALA A 100 -5.49 -7.73 -14.39
N LYS A 101 -6.18 -8.87 -14.37
CA LYS A 101 -5.55 -10.19 -14.45
C LYS A 101 -4.94 -10.45 -15.82
N GLU A 102 -5.63 -10.08 -16.89
CA GLU A 102 -5.16 -10.18 -18.27
C GLU A 102 -3.93 -9.28 -18.49
N ALA A 103 -4.02 -8.00 -18.10
CA ALA A 103 -2.90 -7.07 -18.20
C ALA A 103 -1.65 -7.55 -17.43
N ALA A 104 -1.82 -8.14 -16.23
CA ALA A 104 -0.72 -8.72 -15.48
C ALA A 104 -0.11 -9.96 -16.16
N SER A 105 -0.95 -10.78 -16.81
CA SER A 105 -0.49 -11.94 -17.57
C SER A 105 0.30 -11.52 -18.81
N ASP A 106 -0.22 -10.55 -19.56
CA ASP A 106 0.44 -10.02 -20.76
C ASP A 106 1.76 -9.33 -20.41
N PHE A 107 1.78 -8.56 -19.32
CA PHE A 107 3.00 -7.98 -18.79
C PHE A 107 4.04 -9.06 -18.45
N LEU A 108 3.65 -10.12 -17.73
CA LEU A 108 4.58 -11.20 -17.39
C LEU A 108 5.09 -11.95 -18.62
N ALA A 109 4.24 -12.17 -19.62
CA ALA A 109 4.63 -12.78 -20.88
C ALA A 109 5.67 -11.92 -21.60
N GLN A 110 5.43 -10.61 -21.72
CA GLN A 110 6.38 -9.67 -22.32
C GLN A 110 7.67 -9.55 -21.51
N TRP A 111 7.55 -9.37 -20.20
CA TRP A 111 8.68 -9.25 -19.27
C TRP A 111 9.58 -10.49 -19.32
N SER A 112 9.01 -11.69 -19.43
CA SER A 112 9.78 -12.93 -19.53
C SER A 112 10.75 -12.97 -20.72
N GLN A 113 10.44 -12.24 -21.80
CA GLN A 113 11.22 -12.16 -23.03
C GLN A 113 12.23 -10.99 -23.04
N LEU A 114 12.26 -10.14 -22.00
CA LEU A 114 13.19 -9.03 -21.95
C LEU A 114 14.64 -9.51 -21.86
N PRO A 115 15.58 -8.78 -22.48
CA PRO A 115 16.99 -9.11 -22.37
C PRO A 115 17.44 -9.02 -20.91
N VAL A 116 18.19 -10.03 -20.48
CA VAL A 116 18.77 -10.09 -19.14
C VAL A 116 20.01 -9.21 -19.12
N GLN A 117 20.00 -8.20 -18.24
CA GLN A 117 21.17 -7.40 -17.93
C GLN A 117 22.02 -8.10 -16.87
N GLU A 118 23.35 -8.06 -17.03
CA GLU A 118 24.27 -8.57 -16.02
C GLU A 118 24.33 -7.59 -14.84
N LEU A 119 23.76 -7.98 -13.70
CA LEU A 119 23.75 -7.19 -12.49
C LEU A 119 24.57 -7.92 -11.42
N SER A 120 25.79 -7.45 -11.17
CA SER A 120 26.60 -7.96 -10.08
C SER A 120 26.04 -7.49 -8.75
N MET A 121 25.62 -8.45 -7.91
CA MET A 121 25.33 -8.22 -6.49
C MET A 121 26.53 -8.71 -5.67
N GLY A 122 27.16 -7.81 -4.95
CA GLY A 122 28.41 -8.05 -4.22
C GLY A 122 28.27 -7.86 -2.69
N PRO A 123 29.31 -8.24 -1.92
CA PRO A 123 29.35 -8.01 -0.47
C PRO A 123 29.34 -6.53 -0.07
N GLU A 124 29.77 -5.64 -0.97
CA GLU A 124 29.69 -4.19 -0.78
C GLU A 124 28.25 -3.64 -0.87
N ASP A 125 27.31 -4.42 -1.41
CA ASP A 125 25.94 -3.98 -1.60
C ASP A 125 25.12 -4.03 -0.33
N SER A 126 24.21 -3.09 -0.24
CA SER A 126 23.20 -3.04 0.79
C SER A 126 22.12 -4.08 0.50
N THR A 127 22.26 -5.28 1.07
CA THR A 127 21.41 -6.43 0.74
C THR A 127 20.36 -6.77 1.79
N TYR A 128 19.27 -7.41 1.35
CA TYR A 128 18.21 -7.96 2.20
C TYR A 128 17.74 -9.32 1.68
N GLY A 129 17.35 -10.20 2.59
CA GLY A 129 16.82 -11.52 2.25
C GLY A 129 17.88 -12.61 2.17
N ASN A 130 17.62 -13.64 1.38
CA ASN A 130 18.45 -14.84 1.28
C ASN A 130 19.38 -14.74 0.05
N PRO A 131 20.72 -14.72 0.21
CA PRO A 131 21.65 -14.64 -0.92
C PRO A 131 21.59 -15.84 -1.88
N GLU A 132 21.03 -16.98 -1.45
CA GLU A 132 20.83 -18.18 -2.27
C GLU A 132 19.47 -18.18 -2.99
N ALA A 133 18.66 -17.14 -2.82
CA ALA A 133 17.37 -17.03 -3.49
C ALA A 133 17.52 -16.98 -5.01
N LYS A 134 16.62 -17.67 -5.70
CA LYS A 134 16.53 -17.64 -7.18
C LYS A 134 16.08 -16.29 -7.72
N VAL A 135 15.29 -15.54 -6.94
CA VAL A 135 14.78 -14.23 -7.33
C VAL A 135 15.68 -13.14 -6.75
N LYS A 136 16.43 -12.49 -7.63
CA LYS A 136 17.32 -11.38 -7.31
C LYS A 136 16.70 -10.07 -7.74
N ILE A 137 16.58 -9.12 -6.82
CA ILE A 137 15.98 -7.81 -7.06
C ILE A 137 17.06 -6.74 -6.86
N VAL A 138 17.26 -5.90 -7.86
CA VAL A 138 18.18 -4.74 -7.75
C VAL A 138 17.36 -3.47 -7.88
N VAL A 139 17.53 -2.55 -6.94
CA VAL A 139 16.77 -1.29 -6.87
C VAL A 139 17.75 -0.12 -6.93
N PHE A 140 17.75 0.59 -8.06
CA PHE A 140 18.43 1.88 -8.20
C PHE A 140 17.50 2.98 -7.71
N SER A 141 17.99 3.78 -6.77
CA SER A 141 17.14 4.70 -6.02
C SER A 141 17.87 5.98 -5.60
N ASP A 142 17.08 7.03 -5.40
CA ASP A 142 17.48 8.34 -4.91
C ASP A 142 16.68 8.66 -3.63
N PHE A 143 17.38 9.03 -2.57
CA PHE A 143 16.81 9.33 -1.26
C PHE A 143 15.90 10.57 -1.19
N GLN A 144 15.98 11.49 -2.15
CA GLN A 144 15.07 12.64 -2.25
C GLN A 144 13.96 12.45 -3.29
N CYS A 145 14.03 11.41 -4.12
CA CYS A 145 13.03 11.18 -5.16
C CYS A 145 11.67 10.73 -4.57
N PRO A 146 10.57 11.44 -4.82
CA PRO A 146 9.24 11.07 -4.30
C PRO A 146 8.75 9.69 -4.78
N PHE A 147 9.08 9.29 -6.01
CA PHE A 147 8.75 7.96 -6.53
C PHE A 147 9.57 6.85 -5.86
N CYS A 148 10.85 7.10 -5.57
CA CYS A 148 11.68 6.19 -4.79
C CYS A 148 11.13 5.99 -3.39
N LYS A 149 10.67 7.06 -2.73
CA LYS A 149 9.97 6.99 -1.44
C LYS A 149 8.74 6.09 -1.51
N LYS A 150 7.90 6.22 -2.55
CA LYS A 150 6.75 5.33 -2.76
C LYS A 150 7.18 3.87 -2.94
N THR A 151 8.18 3.60 -3.77
CA THR A 151 8.71 2.25 -3.97
C THR A 151 9.32 1.67 -2.68
N ALA A 152 10.03 2.47 -1.89
CA ALA A 152 10.56 2.08 -0.60
C ALA A 152 9.43 1.66 0.37
N PHE A 153 8.33 2.42 0.44
CA PHE A 153 7.16 2.03 1.25
C PHE A 153 6.51 0.74 0.79
N SER A 154 6.34 0.56 -0.53
CA SER A 154 5.85 -0.69 -1.09
C SER A 154 6.78 -1.85 -0.68
N LEU A 155 8.07 -1.77 -0.98
CA LEU A 155 9.04 -2.80 -0.65
C LEU A 155 9.11 -3.10 0.84
N HIS A 156 9.09 -2.09 1.71
CA HIS A 156 9.08 -2.28 3.17
C HIS A 156 7.93 -3.19 3.63
N THR A 157 6.78 -3.12 2.95
CA THR A 157 5.62 -3.98 3.24
C THR A 157 5.74 -5.36 2.60
N LEU A 158 6.31 -5.44 1.38
CA LEU A 158 6.39 -6.68 0.58
C LEU A 158 7.50 -7.63 1.07
N LEU A 159 8.72 -7.09 1.23
CA LEU A 159 9.95 -7.86 1.41
C LEU A 159 9.95 -8.80 2.63
N PRO A 160 9.37 -8.43 3.79
CA PRO A 160 9.31 -9.34 4.94
C PRO A 160 8.60 -10.67 4.65
N SER A 161 7.57 -10.65 3.79
CA SER A 161 6.78 -11.85 3.47
C SER A 161 7.54 -12.87 2.62
N PHE A 162 8.59 -12.44 1.90
CA PHE A 162 9.34 -13.26 0.96
C PHE A 162 10.83 -13.38 1.32
N LYS A 163 11.21 -13.03 2.55
CA LYS A 163 12.61 -12.90 2.97
C LYS A 163 13.51 -14.10 2.59
N ASN A 164 12.95 -15.31 2.57
CA ASN A 164 13.69 -16.55 2.25
C ASN A 164 13.74 -16.86 0.74
N GLU A 165 12.87 -16.22 -0.05
CA GLU A 165 12.65 -16.49 -1.49
C GLU A 165 13.25 -15.42 -2.40
N ILE A 166 13.72 -14.31 -1.84
CA ILE A 166 14.30 -13.19 -2.58
C ILE A 166 15.65 -12.76 -2.01
N TRP A 167 16.49 -12.21 -2.88
CA TRP A 167 17.69 -11.46 -2.52
C TRP A 167 17.59 -10.07 -3.12
N VAL A 168 17.58 -9.03 -2.29
CA VAL A 168 17.47 -7.64 -2.74
C VAL A 168 18.80 -6.93 -2.55
N ALA A 169 19.21 -6.12 -3.52
CA ALA A 169 20.31 -5.16 -3.39
C ALA A 169 19.80 -3.76 -3.72
N PHE A 170 20.16 -2.80 -2.87
CA PHE A 170 19.97 -1.39 -3.14
C PHE A 170 21.22 -0.81 -3.80
N LYS A 171 21.01 0.01 -4.84
CA LYS A 171 22.06 0.73 -5.58
C LYS A 171 21.76 2.23 -5.54
N ASN A 172 22.77 3.04 -5.23
CA ASN A 172 22.62 4.48 -5.16
C ASN A 172 22.61 5.08 -6.58
N PHE A 173 21.58 5.85 -6.92
CA PHE A 173 21.53 6.60 -8.17
C PHE A 173 20.99 8.02 -7.91
N PRO A 174 21.74 8.86 -7.16
CA PRO A 174 21.28 10.20 -6.82
C PRO A 174 21.11 11.05 -8.09
N LEU A 175 19.98 11.73 -8.21
CA LEU A 175 19.68 12.69 -9.26
C LEU A 175 20.20 14.07 -8.88
N ASP A 176 21.48 14.13 -8.50
CA ASP A 176 22.18 15.31 -8.02
C ASP A 176 23.46 15.54 -8.86
N PRO A 177 23.61 16.71 -9.53
CA PRO A 177 24.79 17.00 -10.33
C PRO A 177 26.10 16.99 -9.54
N ALA A 178 26.05 17.03 -8.20
CA ALA A 178 27.24 16.97 -7.35
C ALA A 178 28.01 15.64 -7.47
N CYS A 179 27.37 14.54 -7.86
CA CYS A 179 28.06 13.28 -8.15
C CYS A 179 27.50 12.47 -9.32
N ASN A 180 26.35 12.84 -9.90
CA ASN A 180 25.82 12.15 -11.07
C ASN A 180 25.92 13.04 -12.31
N ALA A 181 26.86 12.71 -13.20
CA ALA A 181 27.14 13.46 -14.41
C ALA A 181 26.00 13.45 -15.45
N LEU A 182 25.04 12.52 -15.36
CA LEU A 182 23.85 12.54 -16.23
C LEU A 182 22.90 13.69 -15.90
N VAL A 183 22.98 14.24 -14.70
CA VAL A 183 22.05 15.25 -14.20
C VAL A 183 22.60 16.62 -14.55
N GLN A 184 21.93 17.34 -15.45
CA GLN A 184 22.40 18.64 -15.95
C GLN A 184 21.89 19.83 -15.12
N HIS A 185 20.82 19.64 -14.35
CA HIS A 185 20.18 20.68 -13.57
C HIS A 185 20.24 20.36 -12.09
N LYS A 186 20.26 21.40 -11.24
CA LYS A 186 20.24 21.21 -9.79
C LYS A 186 18.90 20.64 -9.35
N MET A 187 18.84 19.31 -9.28
CA MET A 187 17.77 18.51 -8.71
C MET A 187 18.32 17.83 -7.46
N HIS A 188 17.44 17.55 -6.50
CA HIS A 188 17.76 16.80 -5.28
C HIS A 188 19.13 17.19 -4.65
N PRO A 189 19.25 18.41 -4.09
CA PRO A 189 20.55 19.00 -3.70
C PRO A 189 21.29 18.32 -2.54
N TYR A 190 20.70 17.30 -1.92
CA TYR A 190 21.26 16.51 -0.83
C TYR A 190 21.35 15.02 -1.16
N ALA A 191 20.89 14.58 -2.35
CA ALA A 191 20.82 13.16 -2.68
C ALA A 191 22.20 12.53 -2.74
N CYS A 192 23.22 13.27 -3.21
CA CYS A 192 24.58 12.78 -3.18
C CYS A 192 25.09 12.54 -1.74
N SER A 193 24.83 13.49 -0.83
CA SER A 193 25.21 13.37 0.59
C SER A 193 24.47 12.22 1.28
N LEU A 194 23.18 12.06 1.02
CA LEU A 194 22.37 10.96 1.56
C LEU A 194 22.83 9.59 1.01
N ALA A 195 23.14 9.50 -0.28
CA ALA A 195 23.70 8.29 -0.87
C ALA A 195 25.03 7.88 -0.21
N ARG A 196 25.92 8.84 0.04
CA ARG A 196 27.20 8.57 0.73
C ARG A 196 27.00 8.11 2.17
N LEU A 197 26.05 8.72 2.89
CA LEU A 197 25.68 8.27 4.23
C LEU A 197 25.08 6.87 4.24
N SER A 198 24.35 6.49 3.18
CA SER A 198 23.83 5.12 2.99
C SER A 198 24.96 4.09 2.94
N VAL A 199 26.04 4.39 2.21
CA VAL A 199 27.25 3.55 2.15
C VAL A 199 27.88 3.39 3.54
N CYS A 200 28.03 4.49 4.28
CA CYS A 200 28.57 4.43 5.64
C CYS A 200 27.65 3.69 6.62
N ALA A 201 26.32 3.76 6.42
CA ALA A 201 25.37 2.99 7.21
C ALA A 201 25.50 1.49 6.89
N ASN A 202 25.72 1.13 5.63
CA ASN A 202 25.94 -0.26 5.21
C ASN A 202 27.18 -0.87 5.88
N LYS A 203 28.29 -0.12 5.91
CA LYS A 203 29.52 -0.54 6.61
C LYS A 203 29.33 -0.82 8.10
N LYS A 204 28.34 -0.19 8.72
CA LYS A 204 27.97 -0.40 10.13
C LYS A 204 26.88 -1.47 10.32
N GLY A 205 26.44 -2.13 9.25
CA GLY A 205 25.32 -3.07 9.27
C GLY A 205 23.96 -2.41 9.55
N LYS A 206 23.84 -1.09 9.37
CA LYS A 206 22.65 -0.28 9.69
C LYS A 206 21.95 0.31 8.47
N PHE A 207 22.24 -0.21 7.27
CA PHE A 207 21.69 0.34 6.03
C PHE A 207 20.16 0.43 6.03
N TRP A 208 19.44 -0.65 6.33
CA TRP A 208 17.96 -0.63 6.26
C TRP A 208 17.33 0.30 7.29
N GLY A 209 17.93 0.42 8.48
CA GLY A 209 17.51 1.42 9.46
C GLY A 209 17.73 2.85 8.98
N TYR A 210 18.86 3.12 8.31
CA TYR A 210 19.12 4.41 7.66
C TYR A 210 18.16 4.69 6.51
N HIS A 211 17.97 3.70 5.63
CA HIS A 211 17.08 3.78 4.48
C HIS A 211 15.66 4.17 4.90
N ASP A 212 15.11 3.45 5.88
CA ASP A 212 13.77 3.73 6.40
C ASP A 212 13.72 5.06 7.14
N GLN A 213 14.77 5.43 7.89
CA GLN A 213 14.85 6.74 8.53
C GLN A 213 14.74 7.89 7.52
N VAL A 214 15.47 7.82 6.41
CA VAL A 214 15.45 8.85 5.38
C VAL A 214 14.10 8.88 4.67
N PHE A 215 13.64 7.75 4.12
CA PHE A 215 12.42 7.74 3.32
C PHE A 215 11.17 8.02 4.16
N MET A 216 11.11 7.59 5.42
CA MET A 216 9.91 7.74 6.24
C MET A 216 9.85 9.07 7.02
N HIS A 217 10.99 9.64 7.41
CA HIS A 217 11.02 10.77 8.37
C HIS A 217 11.59 12.08 7.83
N ILE A 218 12.08 12.08 6.59
CA ILE A 218 12.47 13.28 5.87
C ILE A 218 11.39 13.55 4.81
N ASP A 219 10.75 14.70 4.92
CA ASP A 219 9.76 15.20 3.96
C ASP A 219 10.27 16.43 3.18
N GLU A 220 9.44 16.94 2.27
CA GLU A 220 9.79 18.08 1.43
C GLU A 220 10.09 19.34 2.26
N GLY A 221 9.38 19.56 3.37
CA GLY A 221 9.63 20.69 4.27
C GLY A 221 10.97 20.57 5.02
N ASP A 222 11.37 19.36 5.40
CA ASP A 222 12.70 19.12 5.96
C ASP A 222 13.82 19.40 4.93
N LEU A 223 13.60 19.03 3.66
CA LEU A 223 14.55 19.29 2.58
C LEU A 223 14.67 20.81 2.30
N GLU A 224 13.55 21.53 2.29
CA GLU A 224 13.53 22.99 2.17
C GLU A 224 14.22 23.68 3.36
N GLY A 225 14.07 23.12 4.56
CA GLY A 225 14.72 23.60 5.80
C GLY A 225 16.24 23.49 5.81
N GLY A 226 16.83 22.74 4.87
CA GLY A 226 18.27 22.72 4.65
C GLY A 226 19.00 21.54 5.30
N TRP A 227 20.30 21.46 5.03
CA TRP A 227 21.14 20.34 5.47
C TRP A 227 21.16 20.14 6.99
N ASP A 228 21.13 21.20 7.79
CA ASP A 228 21.15 21.10 9.25
C ASP A 228 19.89 20.41 9.82
N VAL A 229 18.72 20.65 9.19
CA VAL A 229 17.46 19.98 9.55
C VAL A 229 17.57 18.48 9.25
N ILE A 230 18.09 18.13 8.08
CA ILE A 230 18.35 16.74 7.67
C ILE A 230 19.30 16.05 8.65
N ARG A 231 20.45 16.68 8.98
CA ARG A 231 21.42 16.12 9.95
C ARG A 231 20.77 15.83 11.29
N LYS A 232 19.91 16.73 11.78
CA LYS A 232 19.19 16.54 13.05
C LYS A 232 18.25 15.33 13.00
N LYS A 233 17.55 15.12 11.88
CA LYS A 233 16.68 13.93 11.68
C LYS A 233 17.47 12.62 11.59
N LEU A 234 18.74 12.66 11.22
CA LEU A 234 19.63 11.49 11.12
C LEU A 234 20.36 11.17 12.43
N SER A 235 20.14 11.94 13.50
CA SER A 235 20.83 11.77 14.79
C SER A 235 20.60 10.42 15.48
N SER A 236 19.55 9.69 15.11
CA SER A 236 19.29 8.32 15.59
C SER A 236 20.21 7.27 14.97
N VAL A 237 20.82 7.57 13.81
CA VAL A 237 21.69 6.66 13.05
C VAL A 237 23.14 7.10 13.13
N PHE A 238 23.40 8.41 13.09
CA PHE A 238 24.74 9.00 13.08
C PHE A 238 24.84 10.19 14.03
N THR A 239 25.97 10.30 14.71
CA THR A 239 26.41 11.54 15.35
C THR A 239 26.87 12.55 14.28
N SER A 240 26.91 13.84 14.66
CA SER A 240 27.40 14.89 13.76
C SER A 240 28.81 14.60 13.22
N SER A 241 29.72 14.11 14.07
CA SER A 241 31.09 13.75 13.67
C SER A 241 31.12 12.61 12.66
N GLU A 242 30.29 11.58 12.83
CA GLU A 242 30.23 10.45 11.89
C GLU A 242 29.70 10.86 10.52
N ILE A 243 28.75 11.82 10.47
CA ILE A 243 28.28 12.41 9.21
C ILE A 243 29.45 13.10 8.51
N ASP A 244 30.18 13.97 9.22
CA ASP A 244 31.27 14.76 8.64
C ASP A 244 32.46 13.89 8.22
N GLU A 245 32.72 12.81 8.95
CA GLU A 245 33.73 11.80 8.58
C GLU A 245 33.30 11.04 7.31
N CYS A 246 32.05 10.57 7.26
CA CYS A 246 31.53 9.85 6.11
C CYS A 246 31.57 10.69 4.82
N LEU A 247 31.18 11.96 4.91
CA LEU A 247 31.17 12.91 3.79
C LEU A 247 32.56 13.42 3.38
N ARG A 248 33.58 13.24 4.22
CA ARG A 248 34.98 13.48 3.84
C ARG A 248 35.68 12.24 3.32
N ASN A 249 35.19 11.05 3.64
CA ASN A 249 35.78 9.81 3.17
C ASN A 249 35.59 9.68 1.64
N PRO A 250 36.68 9.61 0.83
CA PRO A 250 36.57 9.45 -0.62
C PRO A 250 35.98 8.10 -1.02
N GLU A 251 36.11 7.08 -0.18
CA GLU A 251 35.58 5.74 -0.44
C GLU A 251 34.04 5.73 -0.49
N SER A 252 33.37 6.57 0.33
CA SER A 252 31.91 6.67 0.30
C SER A 252 31.42 7.21 -1.05
N LEU A 253 32.13 8.20 -1.60
CA LEU A 253 31.85 8.72 -2.94
C LEU A 253 32.19 7.70 -4.02
N SER A 254 33.31 7.00 -3.91
CA SER A 254 33.72 5.99 -4.90
C SER A 254 32.71 4.85 -5.04
N LEU A 255 32.12 4.39 -3.93
CA LEU A 255 31.09 3.34 -3.97
C LEU A 255 29.77 3.86 -4.58
N VAL A 256 29.37 5.09 -4.25
CA VAL A 256 28.22 5.73 -4.91
C VAL A 256 28.48 5.90 -6.41
N GLN A 257 29.68 6.29 -6.82
CA GLN A 257 30.05 6.43 -8.23
C GLN A 257 29.98 5.09 -8.96
N LYS A 258 30.41 3.99 -8.33
CA LYS A 258 30.29 2.64 -8.89
C LYS A 258 28.84 2.26 -9.21
N ASP A 259 27.91 2.58 -8.29
CA ASP A 259 26.48 2.35 -8.52
C ASP A 259 25.94 3.25 -9.64
N ILE A 260 26.34 4.53 -9.68
CA ILE A 260 25.97 5.47 -10.74
C ILE A 260 26.46 4.95 -12.10
N ASP A 261 27.74 4.61 -12.23
CA ASP A 261 28.34 4.16 -13.48
C ASP A 261 27.65 2.90 -14.00
N LEU A 262 27.31 1.95 -13.11
CA LEU A 262 26.52 0.78 -13.47
C LEU A 262 25.13 1.19 -13.98
N GLY A 263 24.44 2.11 -13.30
CA GLY A 263 23.14 2.59 -13.77
C GLY A 263 23.20 3.28 -15.13
N ILE A 264 24.27 4.05 -15.39
CA ILE A 264 24.53 4.68 -16.70
C ILE A 264 24.72 3.61 -17.78
N GLN A 265 25.54 2.59 -17.50
CA GLN A 265 25.79 1.47 -18.43
C GLN A 265 24.50 0.71 -18.78
N LEU A 266 23.58 0.59 -17.82
CA LEU A 266 22.27 -0.04 -18.00
C LEU A 266 21.24 0.86 -18.69
N GLY A 267 21.61 2.11 -19.02
CA GLY A 267 20.72 3.07 -19.66
C GLY A 267 19.64 3.63 -18.73
N ILE A 268 19.86 3.61 -17.42
CA ILE A 268 18.94 4.19 -16.43
C ILE A 268 18.95 5.71 -16.58
N GLN A 269 17.79 6.29 -16.86
CA GLN A 269 17.60 7.74 -17.03
C GLN A 269 16.88 8.39 -15.84
N GLY A 270 16.44 7.61 -14.87
CA GLY A 270 15.69 8.10 -13.72
C GLY A 270 15.46 7.03 -12.68
N THR A 271 14.94 7.45 -11.53
CA THR A 271 14.71 6.59 -10.38
C THR A 271 13.24 6.64 -9.96
N PRO A 272 12.67 5.55 -9.40
CA PRO A 272 13.33 4.26 -9.15
C PRO A 272 13.45 3.42 -10.42
N ALA A 273 14.51 2.63 -10.50
CA ALA A 273 14.62 1.56 -11.50
C ALA A 273 14.80 0.22 -10.77
N VAL A 274 13.85 -0.69 -10.98
CA VAL A 274 13.81 -2.00 -10.32
C VAL A 274 14.07 -3.08 -11.37
N PHE A 275 15.02 -3.95 -11.10
CA PHE A 275 15.32 -5.11 -11.93
C PHE A 275 15.02 -6.37 -11.13
N ILE A 276 14.42 -7.37 -11.79
CA ILE A 276 14.27 -8.72 -11.23
C ILE A 276 14.98 -9.69 -12.17
N ASN A 277 15.93 -10.47 -11.64
CA ASN A 277 16.78 -11.39 -12.41
C ASN A 277 17.37 -10.74 -13.68
N GLY A 278 17.85 -9.50 -13.55
CA GLY A 278 18.45 -8.73 -14.65
C GLY A 278 17.46 -8.08 -15.61
N LYS A 279 16.14 -8.25 -15.43
CA LYS A 279 15.11 -7.69 -16.31
C LYS A 279 14.43 -6.49 -15.67
N LEU A 280 14.36 -5.38 -16.40
CA LEU A 280 13.76 -4.14 -15.92
C LEU A 280 12.25 -4.30 -15.68
N MET A 281 11.78 -3.83 -14.53
CA MET A 281 10.37 -3.74 -14.18
C MET A 281 9.84 -2.36 -14.58
N SER A 282 8.94 -2.33 -15.56
CA SER A 282 8.29 -1.09 -16.02
C SER A 282 7.02 -0.74 -15.23
N VAL A 283 6.60 -1.62 -14.31
CA VAL A 283 5.42 -1.43 -13.46
C VAL A 283 5.82 -1.47 -11.99
N PRO A 284 5.09 -0.76 -11.10
CA PRO A 284 5.30 -0.88 -9.66
C PRO A 284 5.17 -2.33 -9.19
N LEU A 285 6.09 -2.76 -8.32
CA LEU A 285 6.05 -4.09 -7.73
C LEU A 285 4.97 -4.15 -6.64
N ASP A 286 4.04 -5.09 -6.76
CA ASP A 286 3.04 -5.41 -5.74
C ASP A 286 3.16 -6.86 -5.24
N MET A 287 2.36 -7.23 -4.23
CA MET A 287 2.37 -8.57 -3.63
C MET A 287 2.06 -9.67 -4.64
N ASP A 288 1.05 -9.47 -5.50
CA ASP A 288 0.53 -10.53 -6.37
C ASP A 288 1.46 -10.75 -7.57
N LEU A 289 2.01 -9.68 -8.12
CA LEU A 289 3.02 -9.74 -9.17
C LEU A 289 4.29 -10.41 -8.66
N LEU A 290 4.80 -10.02 -7.49
CA LEU A 290 6.00 -10.63 -6.93
C LEU A 290 5.80 -12.13 -6.65
N LYS A 291 4.65 -12.53 -6.10
CA LYS A 291 4.30 -13.96 -5.92
C LYS A 291 4.33 -14.73 -7.23
N LYS A 292 3.74 -14.17 -8.29
CA LYS A 292 3.73 -14.81 -9.61
C LYS A 292 5.14 -14.95 -10.17
N ILE A 293 5.96 -13.92 -10.07
CA ILE A 293 7.36 -13.96 -10.53
C ILE A 293 8.13 -15.03 -9.75
N ILE A 294 8.05 -15.03 -8.42
CA ILE A 294 8.70 -16.04 -7.58
C ILE A 294 8.25 -17.45 -7.96
N SER A 295 6.96 -17.67 -8.18
CA SER A 295 6.44 -18.96 -8.63
C SER A 295 7.03 -19.39 -9.98
N ILE A 296 7.06 -18.49 -10.97
CA ILE A 296 7.63 -18.77 -12.31
C ILE A 296 9.11 -19.13 -12.21
N GLU A 297 9.90 -18.30 -11.53
CA GLU A 297 11.36 -18.47 -11.41
C GLU A 297 11.73 -19.70 -10.56
N ASN A 298 10.91 -20.07 -9.58
CA ASN A 298 11.12 -21.29 -8.82
C ASN A 298 10.86 -22.57 -9.63
N HIS A 299 9.94 -22.52 -10.61
CA HIS A 299 9.54 -23.66 -11.44
C HIS A 299 10.33 -23.81 -12.75
N GLN A 300 11.02 -22.77 -13.23
CA GLN A 300 11.99 -22.92 -14.31
C GLN A 300 13.20 -23.74 -13.80
N LYS A 301 13.35 -24.94 -14.36
CA LYS A 301 14.46 -25.88 -14.15
C LYS A 301 15.37 -25.86 -15.35
#